data_AF-A0A945KEI5-F1
#
_entry.id   AF-A0A945KEI5-F1
#
_cell.length_a   1.000
_cell.length_b   1.000
_cell.length_c   1.000
_cell.angle_alpha   90.00
_cell.angle_beta   90.00
_cell.angle_gamma   90.00
#
_symmetry.space_group_name_H-M   'P 1'
#
loop_
_entity.id
_entity.type
_entity.pdbx_description
1 polymer ?
#
loop_
_entity_poly.entity_id
_entity_poly.type
_entity_poly.pdbx_seq_one_letter_code
_entity_poly.pdbx_strand_id
1 'polypeptide(L)' 'MASTAGVAFTINHIAAVVIPVLFGLVWLVSPMLVFLMGSSMALVSLLLARNIPLAPRAGNEVVFGKVVYLPEVAS' A
#
# COMPACT_ATOMS: atom_id res chain seq x y z
N MET A 1 24.59 5.19 13.55
CA MET A 1 23.87 4.26 12.66
C MET A 1 24.10 2.77 13.02
N ALA A 2 24.34 2.42 14.30
CA ALA A 2 24.60 1.02 14.70
C ALA A 2 23.38 0.32 15.34
N SER A 3 22.55 1.05 16.10
CA SER A 3 21.36 0.49 16.78
C SER A 3 20.20 0.16 15.82
N THR A 4 20.03 0.95 14.74
CA THR A 4 18.95 0.76 13.77
C THR A 4 19.18 -0.42 12.83
N ALA A 5 20.43 -0.81 12.57
CA ALA A 5 20.75 -1.91 11.65
C ALA A 5 20.37 -3.28 12.21
N GLY A 6 20.61 -3.52 13.51
CA GLY A 6 20.21 -4.75 14.19
C GLY A 6 18.68 -4.90 14.27
N VAL A 7 17.98 -3.83 14.65
CA VAL A 7 16.52 -3.82 14.71
C VAL A 7 15.89 -4.00 13.31
N ALA A 8 16.42 -3.30 12.29
CA ALA A 8 15.95 -3.46 10.91
C ALA A 8 16.17 -4.88 10.38
N PHE A 9 17.29 -5.52 10.72
CA PHE A 9 17.54 -6.92 10.35
C PHE A 9 16.54 -7.87 11.02
N THR A 10 16.28 -7.71 12.32
CA THR A 10 15.29 -8.54 13.03
C THR A 10 13.88 -8.35 12.44
N ILE A 11 13.46 -7.12 12.16
CA ILE A 11 12.16 -6.84 11.51
C ILE A 11 12.09 -7.48 10.14
N ASN A 12 13.11 -7.27 9.31
CA ASN A 12 13.15 -7.80 7.96
C ASN A 12 13.19 -9.33 7.96
N HIS A 13 13.94 -9.96 8.87
CA HIS A 13 14.02 -11.41 8.98
C HIS A 13 12.68 -12.03 9.41
N ILE A 14 12.00 -11.43 10.40
CA ILE A 14 10.67 -11.88 10.82
C ILE A 14 9.67 -11.72 9.67
N ALA A 15 9.65 -10.58 8.97
CA ALA A 15 8.75 -10.37 7.84
C ALA A 15 8.99 -11.39 6.71
N ALA A 16 10.25 -11.65 6.38
CA ALA A 16 10.65 -12.59 5.34
C ALA A 16 10.28 -14.05 5.67
N VAL A 17 10.15 -14.42 6.94
CA VAL A 17 9.75 -15.78 7.37
C VAL A 17 8.24 -15.88 7.62
N VAL A 18 7.63 -14.88 8.26
CA VAL A 18 6.22 -14.90 8.65
C VAL A 18 5.29 -14.75 7.45
N ILE A 19 5.63 -13.88 6.48
CA ILE A 19 4.79 -13.69 5.28
C ILE A 19 4.64 -15.01 4.50
N PRO A 20 5.72 -15.74 4.16
CA PRO A 20 5.60 -17.05 3.49
C PRO A 20 4.81 -18.08 4.30
N VAL A 21 4.98 -18.14 5.63
CA VAL A 21 4.26 -19.10 6.47
C VAL A 21 2.75 -18.81 6.46
N LEU A 22 2.34 -17.56 6.65
CA LEU A 22 0.93 -17.18 6.62
C LEU A 22 0.30 -17.44 5.25
N PHE A 23 0.97 -17.04 4.16
CA PHE A 23 0.50 -17.30 2.82
C PHE A 23 0.48 -18.80 2.47
N GLY A 24 1.43 -19.58 2.98
CA GLY A 24 1.46 -21.04 2.86
C GLY A 24 0.31 -21.72 3.61
N LEU A 25 -0.04 -21.24 4.81
CA LEU A 25 -1.21 -21.72 5.55
C LEU A 25 -2.52 -21.40 4.81
N VAL A 26 -2.65 -20.19 4.23
CA VAL A 26 -3.81 -19.83 3.40
C VAL A 26 -3.89 -20.72 2.15
N TRP A 27 -2.75 -21.09 1.56
CA TRP A 27 -2.69 -21.98 0.40
C TRP A 27 -3.23 -23.39 0.69
N LEU A 28 -2.99 -23.92 1.89
CA LEU A 28 -3.52 -25.22 2.31
C LEU A 28 -5.06 -25.23 2.47
N VAL A 29 -5.67 -24.09 2.79
CA VAL A 29 -7.14 -23.97 2.87
C VAL A 29 -7.74 -23.89 1.48
N SER A 30 -7.22 -23.00 0.62
CA SER A 30 -7.58 -22.96 -0.78
C SER A 30 -6.57 -22.11 -1.56
N PRO A 31 -5.95 -22.66 -2.62
CA PRO A 31 -5.07 -21.89 -3.51
C PRO A 31 -5.75 -20.65 -4.11
N MET A 32 -7.07 -20.68 -4.25
CA MET A 32 -7.86 -19.57 -4.79
C MET A 32 -7.83 -18.33 -3.89
N LEU A 33 -7.73 -18.49 -2.56
CA LEU A 33 -7.71 -17.36 -1.63
C LEU A 33 -6.43 -16.53 -1.76
N VAL A 34 -5.28 -17.18 -1.96
CA VAL A 34 -4.00 -16.50 -2.21
C VAL A 34 -4.08 -15.68 -3.50
N PHE A 35 -4.62 -16.26 -4.57
CA PHE A 35 -4.84 -15.57 -5.84
C PHE A 35 -5.82 -14.40 -5.69
N LEU A 36 -6.89 -14.56 -4.92
CA LEU A 36 -7.87 -13.50 -4.66
C LEU A 36 -7.24 -12.35 -3.87
N MET A 37 -6.41 -12.64 -2.86
CA MET A 37 -5.68 -11.61 -2.11
C MET A 37 -4.75 -10.82 -3.04
N GLY A 38 -3.95 -11.49 -3.87
CA GLY A 38 -3.09 -10.83 -4.86
C GLY A 38 -3.90 -10.00 -5.88
N SER A 39 -4.98 -10.57 -6.41
CA SER A 39 -5.87 -9.91 -7.38
C SER A 39 -6.58 -8.70 -6.77
N SER A 40 -6.99 -8.79 -5.49
CA SER A 40 -7.61 -7.67 -4.78
C SER A 40 -6.63 -6.52 -4.59
N MET A 41 -5.37 -6.81 -4.24
CA MET A 41 -4.33 -5.79 -4.10
C MET A 41 -4.01 -5.12 -5.44
N ALA A 42 -3.92 -5.92 -6.51
CA ALA A 42 -3.74 -5.41 -7.87
C ALA A 42 -4.93 -4.53 -8.30
N LEU A 43 -6.16 -4.94 -7.99
CA LEU A 43 -7.36 -4.18 -8.31
C LEU A 43 -7.39 -2.84 -7.56
N VAL A 44 -7.09 -2.83 -6.26
CA VAL A 44 -7.01 -1.59 -5.47
C VAL A 44 -5.93 -0.67 -6.04
N SER A 45 -4.76 -1.19 -6.38
CA SER A 45 -3.69 -0.42 -7.02
C SER A 45 -4.12 0.20 -8.34
N LEU A 46 -4.83 -0.56 -9.19
CA LEU A 46 -5.36 -0.07 -10.46
C LEU A 46 -6.42 1.04 -10.25
N LEU A 47 -7.30 0.87 -9.26
CA LEU A 47 -8.30 1.88 -8.92
C LEU A 47 -7.66 3.19 -8.45
N LEU A 48 -6.62 3.09 -7.62
CA LEU A 48 -5.85 4.25 -7.17
C LEU A 48 -5.08 4.90 -8.32
N ALA A 49 -4.46 4.12 -9.20
CA ALA A 49 -3.78 4.64 -10.40
C ALA A 49 -4.76 5.36 -11.32
N ARG A 50 -6.00 4.87 -11.45
CA ARG A 50 -7.06 5.53 -12.22
C ARG A 50 -7.58 6.81 -11.55
N ASN A 51 -7.34 6.99 -10.25
CA ASN A 51 -7.72 8.20 -9.53
C ASN A 51 -6.74 9.37 -9.77
N ILE A 52 -5.68 9.17 -10.55
CA ILE A 52 -4.70 10.21 -10.91
C ILE A 52 -5.29 11.08 -12.05
N PRO A 53 -5.40 12.42 -11.86
CA PRO A 53 -5.92 13.31 -12.89
C PRO A 53 -4.92 13.56 -14.02
N LEU A 54 -5.42 13.81 -15.23
CA LEU A 54 -4.60 14.07 -16.44
C LEU A 54 -3.68 15.29 -16.32
N ALA A 55 -4.07 16.29 -15.52
CA ALA A 55 -3.31 17.50 -15.25
C ALA A 55 -3.11 17.63 -13.73
N PRO A 56 -2.03 17.05 -13.17
CA PRO A 56 -1.72 17.19 -11.75
C PRO A 56 -1.33 18.64 -11.46
N ARG A 57 -2.04 19.28 -10.54
CA ARG A 57 -1.76 20.64 -10.03
C ARG A 57 -2.16 20.70 -8.56
N ALA A 58 -1.59 21.63 -7.79
CA ALA A 58 -2.04 21.89 -6.43
C ALA A 58 -3.55 22.21 -6.42
N GLY A 59 -4.33 21.46 -5.64
CA GLY A 59 -5.81 21.48 -5.65
C GLY A 59 -6.48 20.48 -6.58
N ASN A 60 -5.71 19.65 -7.29
CA ASN A 60 -6.21 18.64 -8.21
C ASN A 60 -5.24 17.44 -8.25
N GLU A 61 -5.02 16.82 -7.09
CA GLU A 61 -4.15 15.64 -6.93
C GLU A 61 -4.90 14.33 -7.20
N VAL A 62 -6.22 14.32 -6.94
CA VAL A 62 -7.09 13.16 -7.09
C VAL A 62 -8.37 13.52 -7.84
N VAL A 63 -8.87 12.62 -8.68
CA VAL A 63 -10.13 12.80 -9.42
C VAL A 63 -11.32 12.73 -8.46
N PHE A 64 -11.29 11.76 -7.54
CA PHE A 64 -12.28 11.56 -6.48
C PHE A 64 -11.68 11.88 -5.11
N GLY A 65 -12.42 12.65 -4.29
CA GLY A 65 -11.95 13.08 -2.97
C GLY A 65 -11.08 14.35 -2.98
N LYS A 66 -11.39 15.31 -3.87
CA LYS A 66 -10.69 16.60 -3.93
C LYS A 66 -10.65 17.25 -2.55
N VAL A 67 -9.45 17.43 -2.01
CA VAL A 67 -9.25 18.20 -0.78
C VAL A 67 -9.28 19.67 -1.17
N VAL A 68 -10.21 20.43 -0.58
CA VAL A 68 -10.27 21.87 -0.76
C VAL A 68 -9.03 22.45 -0.08
N TYR A 69 -8.11 23.01 -0.87
CA TYR A 69 -7.02 23.79 -0.34
C TYR A 69 -7.60 25.10 0.18
N LEU A 70 -7.73 25.21 1.50
CA LEU A 70 -7.88 26.51 2.13
C LEU A 70 -6.50 27.18 2.08
N PRO A 71 -6.35 28.36 1.46
CA PRO A 71 -5.15 29.15 1.63
C PRO A 71 -5.12 29.65 3.07
N GLU A 72 -4.52 28.87 3.98
CA GLU A 72 -4.31 29.33 5.34
C GLU A 72 -3.23 30.42 5.34
N VAL A 73 -3.61 31.59 5.84
CA VAL A 73 -2.83 32.83 6.05
C VAL A 73 -2.84 33.85 4.90
N ALA A 74 -4.03 34.41 4.63
CA ALA A 74 -4.16 35.82 4.27
C ALA A 74 -5.04 36.53 5.31
N SER A 75 -4.51 36.65 6.52
CA SER A 75 -4.97 37.59 7.56
C SER A 75 -3.79 37.97 8.44
#